data_AF-A0A931G2A9-F1
#
_entry.id   AF-A0A931G2A9-F1
#
_cell.length_a   1.000
_cell.length_b   1.000
_cell.length_c   1.000
_cell.angle_alpha   90.00
_cell.angle_beta   90.00
_cell.angle_gamma   90.00
#
_symmetry.space_group_name_H-M   'P 1'
#
loop_
_entity.id
_entity.type
_entity.pdbx_description
1 polymer ?
#
loop_
_entity_poly.entity_id
_entity_poly.type
_entity_poly.pdbx_seq_one_letter_code
_entity_poly.pdbx_strand_id
1 'polypeptide(L)'
;MAQIVEIHVPLLPGEGVREGDYQYPWIEQVEEFLIDVEDEGDIEVYDDGEEFGDDYVFFVSGGSEKALLAAASRVATLDGVPAGTFALVTDEDADMGEGRRVDLPVR
;
A
#
# COMPACT_ATOMS: atom_id res chain seq x y z
N MET A 1 2.73 20.68 4.05
CA MET A 1 3.40 19.37 4.00
C MET A 1 2.57 18.40 4.81
N ALA A 2 1.56 17.84 4.15
CA ALA A 2 0.88 16.65 4.63
C ALA A 2 1.87 15.47 4.57
N GLN A 3 1.85 14.63 5.61
CA GLN A 3 2.64 13.40 5.61
C GLN A 3 1.90 12.33 4.81
N ILE A 4 2.62 11.70 3.89
CA ILE A 4 2.11 10.63 3.02
C ILE A 4 2.90 9.36 3.34
N VAL A 5 2.21 8.23 3.34
CA VAL A 5 2.85 6.92 3.30
C VAL A 5 2.49 6.26 1.98
N GLU A 6 3.51 5.96 1.18
CA GLU A 6 3.42 5.11 0.02
C GLU A 6 3.58 3.66 0.46
N ILE A 7 2.65 2.79 0.08
CA ILE A 7 2.68 1.35 0.36
C ILE A 7 3.02 0.66 -0.96
N HIS A 8 4.28 0.22 -1.09
CA HIS A 8 4.80 -0.43 -2.28
C HIS A 8 4.60 -1.94 -2.16
N VAL A 9 3.78 -2.51 -3.05
CA VAL A 9 3.51 -3.94 -3.12
C VAL A 9 4.09 -4.50 -4.42
N PRO A 10 4.97 -5.50 -4.39
CA PRO A 10 5.52 -6.09 -5.61
C PRO A 10 4.44 -6.58 -6.57
N LEU A 11 4.56 -6.24 -7.86
CA LEU A 11 3.65 -6.68 -8.93
C LEU A 11 3.84 -8.17 -9.26
N LEU A 12 3.47 -9.02 -8.31
CA LEU A 12 3.48 -10.47 -8.44
C LEU A 12 2.05 -11.00 -8.62
N PRO A 13 1.84 -12.00 -9.51
CA PRO A 13 0.53 -12.62 -9.64
C PRO A 13 0.04 -13.20 -8.31
N GLY A 14 -1.27 -13.11 -8.08
CA GLY A 14 -1.92 -13.74 -6.93
C GLY A 14 -1.69 -15.25 -6.91
N GLU A 15 -1.56 -15.82 -5.72
CA GLU A 15 -1.34 -17.26 -5.56
C GLU A 15 -2.49 -18.06 -6.18
N GLY A 16 -2.16 -19.01 -7.06
CA GLY A 16 -3.14 -19.90 -7.68
C GLY A 16 -3.98 -19.29 -8.82
N VAL A 17 -3.68 -18.05 -9.24
CA VAL A 17 -4.32 -17.44 -10.42
C VAL A 17 -3.90 -18.19 -11.68
N ARG A 18 -4.87 -18.48 -12.57
CA ARG A 18 -4.61 -19.20 -13.82
C ARG A 18 -4.11 -18.25 -14.90
N GLU A 19 -3.39 -18.81 -15.86
CA GLU A 19 -3.03 -18.10 -17.08
C GLU A 19 -4.31 -17.66 -17.83
N GLY A 20 -4.39 -16.36 -18.15
CA GLY A 20 -5.55 -15.75 -18.82
C GLY A 20 -6.59 -15.14 -17.89
N ASP A 21 -6.53 -15.38 -16.59
CA ASP A 21 -7.35 -14.67 -15.59
C ASP A 21 -6.70 -13.31 -15.23
N TYR A 22 -7.41 -12.44 -14.49
CA TYR A 22 -6.81 -11.22 -13.95
C TYR A 22 -5.72 -11.58 -12.92
N GLN A 23 -4.48 -11.15 -13.17
CA GLN A 23 -3.30 -11.65 -12.45
C GLN A 23 -3.13 -11.05 -11.05
N TYR A 24 -3.70 -9.89 -10.76
CA TYR A 24 -3.42 -9.12 -9.53
C TYR A 24 -4.66 -8.89 -8.66
N PRO A 25 -5.41 -9.94 -8.26
CA PRO A 25 -6.64 -9.79 -7.49
C PRO A 25 -6.42 -9.15 -6.11
N TRP A 26 -5.18 -9.12 -5.62
CA TRP A 26 -4.82 -8.45 -4.38
C TRP A 26 -4.89 -6.92 -4.49
N ILE A 27 -4.88 -6.32 -5.68
CA ILE A 27 -4.98 -4.86 -5.85
C ILE A 27 -6.36 -4.40 -5.34
N GLU A 28 -7.44 -4.94 -5.92
CA GLU A 28 -8.81 -4.63 -5.50
C GLU A 28 -9.03 -4.91 -4.01
N GLN A 29 -8.44 -5.99 -3.50
CA GLN A 29 -8.52 -6.34 -2.08
C GLN A 29 -7.87 -5.29 -1.17
N VAL A 30 -6.71 -4.75 -1.56
CA VAL A 30 -6.03 -3.71 -0.78
C VAL A 30 -6.79 -2.39 -0.87
N GLU A 31 -7.34 -2.05 -2.03
CA GLU A 31 -8.19 -0.85 -2.20
C GLU A 31 -9.42 -0.91 -1.31
N GLU A 32 -10.17 -2.01 -1.34
CA GLU A 32 -11.34 -2.22 -0.47
C GLU A 32 -10.94 -2.16 1.01
N PHE A 33 -9.83 -2.81 1.39
CA PHE A 33 -9.33 -2.76 2.75
C PHE A 33 -8.96 -1.36 3.22
N LEU A 34 -8.31 -0.55 2.38
CA LEU A 34 -7.89 0.81 2.75
C LEU A 34 -9.10 1.74 2.92
N ILE A 35 -10.15 1.56 2.11
CA ILE A 35 -11.43 2.26 2.28
C ILE A 35 -12.05 1.91 3.64
N ASP A 36 -12.08 0.62 4.01
CA ASP A 36 -12.60 0.19 5.32
C ASP A 36 -11.80 0.83 6.48
N VAL A 37 -10.48 0.95 6.36
CA VAL A 37 -9.63 1.61 7.38
C VAL A 37 -9.82 3.12 7.40
N GLU A 38 -10.06 3.76 6.27
CA GLU A 38 -10.42 5.18 6.20
C GLU A 38 -11.76 5.44 6.91
N ASP A 39 -12.76 4.57 6.72
CA ASP A 39 -14.04 4.63 7.42
C ASP A 39 -13.92 4.43 8.95
N GLU A 40 -12.88 3.74 9.43
CA GLU A 40 -12.52 3.67 10.85
C GLU A 40 -12.03 5.04 11.39
N GLY A 41 -11.54 5.92 10.51
CA GLY A 41 -11.13 7.30 10.78
C GLY A 41 -9.67 7.49 11.20
N ASP A 42 -8.84 6.47 11.05
CA ASP A 42 -7.43 6.49 11.46
C ASP A 42 -6.47 7.08 10.39
N ILE A 43 -6.86 6.98 9.12
CA ILE A 43 -6.12 7.42 7.93
C ILE A 43 -7.08 7.88 6.83
N GLU A 44 -6.56 8.47 5.76
CA GLU A 44 -7.31 8.83 4.55
C GLU A 44 -6.60 8.23 3.32
N VAL A 45 -7.35 7.77 2.32
CA VAL A 45 -6.77 7.38 1.02
C VAL A 45 -6.42 8.66 0.27
N TYR A 46 -5.14 8.85 -0.04
CA TYR A 46 -4.64 10.13 -0.54
C TYR A 46 -4.81 10.30 -2.05
N ASP A 47 -4.53 9.25 -2.83
CA ASP A 47 -4.64 9.25 -4.28
C ASP A 47 -4.97 7.84 -4.79
N ASP A 48 -5.34 7.74 -6.06
CA ASP A 48 -5.55 6.46 -6.75
C ASP A 48 -4.24 5.66 -6.78
N GLY A 49 -4.32 4.34 -6.60
CA GLY A 49 -3.16 3.48 -6.69
C GLY A 49 -2.61 3.40 -8.11
N GLU A 50 -1.28 3.30 -8.25
CA GLU A 50 -0.64 3.23 -9.57
C GLU A 50 0.61 2.33 -9.60
N GLU A 51 0.99 1.91 -10.81
CA GLU A 51 2.21 1.12 -11.05
C GLU A 51 3.45 2.03 -11.01
N PHE A 52 4.46 1.62 -10.24
CA PHE A 52 5.76 2.28 -10.17
C PHE A 52 6.91 1.27 -10.23
N GLY A 53 7.52 1.16 -11.41
CA GLY A 53 8.57 0.18 -11.64
C GLY A 53 8.04 -1.25 -11.57
N ASP A 54 8.49 -2.02 -10.58
CA ASP A 54 8.08 -3.41 -10.34
C ASP A 54 7.04 -3.53 -9.20
N ASP A 55 6.55 -2.40 -8.69
CA ASP A 55 5.61 -2.32 -7.58
C ASP A 55 4.28 -1.66 -8.01
N TYR A 56 3.18 -1.99 -7.33
CA TYR A 56 1.96 -1.20 -7.30
C TYR A 56 1.91 -0.44 -5.98
N VAL A 57 1.59 0.84 -6.04
CA VAL A 57 1.74 1.74 -4.90
C VAL A 57 0.40 2.32 -4.50
N PHE A 58 0.12 2.26 -3.20
CA PHE A 58 -1.06 2.88 -2.59
C PHE A 58 -0.61 4.07 -1.73
N PHE A 59 -1.45 5.10 -1.63
CA PHE A 59 -1.11 6.32 -0.91
C PHE A 59 -2.09 6.57 0.23
N VAL A 60 -1.56 6.74 1.45
CA VAL A 60 -2.37 7.06 2.63
C VAL A 60 -1.84 8.29 3.35
N SER A 61 -2.75 9.10 3.90
CA SER A 61 -2.42 10.35 4.62
C SER A 61 -3.40 10.64 5.77
N GLY A 62 -3.47 11.89 6.25
CA GLY A 62 -4.43 12.36 7.26
C GLY A 62 -4.13 11.97 8.72
N GLY A 63 -3.48 10.83 8.94
CA GLY A 63 -3.13 10.29 10.27
C GLY A 63 -1.74 10.69 10.78
N SER A 64 -1.42 10.22 12.00
CA SER A 64 -0.02 10.22 12.47
C SER A 64 0.81 9.19 11.71
N GLU A 65 2.12 9.41 11.53
CA GLU A 65 3.04 8.42 10.94
C GLU A 65 2.81 7.00 11.48
N LYS A 66 2.59 6.88 12.79
CA LYS A 66 2.34 5.61 13.46
C LYS A 66 1.04 4.94 12.98
N ALA A 67 -0.03 5.71 12.77
CA ALA A 67 -1.30 5.20 12.26
C ALA A 67 -1.17 4.77 10.80
N LEU A 68 -0.51 5.60 9.98
CA LEU A 68 -0.24 5.29 8.57
C LEU A 68 0.60 4.02 8.40
N LEU A 69 1.69 3.90 9.17
CA LEU A 69 2.51 2.69 9.15
C LEU A 69 1.80 1.46 9.74
N ALA A 70 0.83 1.65 10.64
CA ALA A 70 0.00 0.55 11.13
C ALA A 70 -0.97 0.06 10.04
N ALA A 71 -1.57 0.96 9.26
CA ALA A 71 -2.38 0.60 8.10
C ALA A 71 -1.53 -0.13 7.05
N ALA A 72 -0.36 0.40 6.71
CA ALA A 72 0.58 -0.24 5.79
C ALA A 72 1.02 -1.64 6.27
N SER A 73 1.26 -1.80 7.58
CA SER A 73 1.58 -3.10 8.17
C SER A 73 0.42 -4.09 8.06
N ARG A 74 -0.83 -3.63 8.23
CA ARG A 74 -2.02 -4.48 8.02
C ARG A 74 -2.07 -4.95 6.57
N VAL A 75 -1.89 -4.05 5.60
CA VAL A 75 -1.83 -4.37 4.15
C VAL A 75 -0.79 -5.44 3.87
N ALA A 76 0.46 -5.25 4.32
CA ALA A 76 1.55 -6.20 4.10
C ALA A 76 1.29 -7.62 4.67
N THR A 77 0.33 -7.75 5.58
CA THR A 77 -0.04 -9.04 6.21
C THR A 77 -1.37 -9.62 5.70
N LEU A 78 -2.05 -8.96 4.75
CA LEU A 78 -3.29 -9.46 4.18
C LEU A 78 -3.10 -10.77 3.42
N ASP A 79 -4.15 -11.59 3.42
CA ASP A 79 -4.19 -12.81 2.63
C ASP A 79 -4.13 -12.52 1.13
N GLY A 80 -3.07 -12.97 0.45
CA GLY A 80 -2.91 -12.80 -1.00
C GLY A 80 -2.02 -11.62 -1.40
N VAL A 81 -1.65 -10.73 -0.47
CA VAL A 81 -0.69 -9.65 -0.73
C VAL A 81 0.72 -10.23 -0.88
N PRO A 82 1.43 -9.89 -1.97
CA PRO A 82 2.80 -10.33 -2.21
C PRO A 82 3.77 -10.03 -1.08
N ALA A 83 4.64 -10.99 -0.75
CA ALA A 83 5.77 -10.73 0.14
C ALA A 83 6.74 -9.73 -0.50
N GLY A 84 7.40 -8.93 0.34
CA GLY A 84 8.30 -7.86 -0.11
C GLY A 84 7.68 -6.47 -0.07
N THR A 85 6.42 -6.35 0.36
CA THR A 85 5.77 -5.06 0.62
C THR A 85 6.57 -4.20 1.61
N PHE A 86 6.71 -2.93 1.30
CA PHE A 86 7.39 -1.94 2.15
C PHE A 86 6.64 -0.61 2.11
N ALA A 87 6.98 0.27 3.05
CA ALA A 87 6.44 1.62 3.06
C ALA A 87 7.54 2.65 2.76
N LEU A 88 7.21 3.74 2.09
CA LEU A 88 7.98 4.97 2.10
C LEU A 88 7.21 6.04 2.87
N VAL A 89 7.87 6.68 3.83
CA VAL A 89 7.32 7.87 4.49
C VAL A 89 7.84 9.09 3.74
N THR A 90 6.91 9.87 3.20
CA THR A 90 7.17 11.02 2.34
C THR A 90 6.19 12.17 2.62
N ASP A 91 6.19 13.21 1.78
CA ASP A 91 5.27 14.34 1.83
C ASP A 91 4.79 14.75 0.42
N GLU A 92 3.82 15.67 0.38
CA GLU A 92 3.16 16.13 -0.86
C GLU A 92 4.08 16.88 -1.86
N ASP A 93 5.28 17.30 -1.43
CA ASP A 93 6.24 18.03 -2.27
C ASP A 93 7.30 17.10 -2.89
N ALA A 94 7.37 15.84 -2.46
CA ALA A 94 8.32 14.85 -2.93
C ALA A 94 7.82 14.11 -4.18
N ASP A 95 8.75 13.68 -5.03
CA ASP A 95 8.44 12.81 -6.16
C ASP A 95 8.13 11.38 -5.66
N MET A 96 7.26 10.66 -6.38
CA MET A 96 6.90 9.28 -6.06
C MET A 96 8.15 8.38 -5.97
N GLY A 97 8.21 7.55 -4.92
CA GLY A 97 9.36 6.69 -4.66
C GLY A 97 10.50 7.40 -3.92
N GLU A 98 10.38 8.69 -3.62
CA GLU A 98 11.28 9.41 -2.72
C GLU A 98 10.78 9.35 -1.27
N GLY A 99 11.70 9.22 -0.32
CA GLY A 99 11.36 9.28 1.10
C GLY A 99 12.13 8.28 1.93
N ARG A 100 11.73 8.15 3.19
CA ARG A 100 12.35 7.20 4.12
C ARG A 100 11.66 5.84 4.01
N ARG A 101 12.40 4.84 3.54
CA ARG A 101 11.95 3.46 3.55
C ARG A 101 11.76 2.92 4.97
N VAL A 102 10.64 2.22 5.16
CA VAL A 102 10.27 1.47 6.37
C VAL A 102 9.94 0.05 5.96
N ASP A 103 10.66 -0.92 6.52
CA ASP A 103 10.35 -2.33 6.33
C ASP A 103 9.08 -2.69 7.11
N LEU A 104 8.16 -3.36 6.44
CA LEU A 104 6.90 -3.82 7.01
C LEU A 104 7.01 -5.29 7.45
N PRO A 105 6.15 -5.74 8.38
CA PRO A 105 6.13 -7.15 8.76
C PRO A 105 5.91 -8.04 7.53
N VAL A 106 6.74 -9.07 7.41
CA VAL A 106 6.54 -10.14 6.44
C VAL A 106 5.64 -11.22 7.02
N ARG A 107 4.82 -11.82 6.15
CA ARG A 107 4.01 -12.98 6.50
C ARG A 107 4.84 -14.25 6.65
#